data_AF-A0A2X2JZ47-F1
#
_entry.id   AF-A0A2X2JZ47-F1
#
_cell.length_a   1.000
_cell.length_b   1.000
_cell.length_c   1.000
_cell.angle_alpha   90.00
_cell.angle_beta   90.00
_cell.angle_gamma   90.00
#
_symmetry.space_group_name_H-M   'P 1'
#
loop_
_entity.id
_entity.type
_entity.pdbx_description
1 polymer ?
#
loop_
_entity_poly.entity_id
_entity_poly.type
_entity_poly.pdbx_seq_one_letter_code
_entity_poly.pdbx_strand_id
1 'polypeptide(L)'
;MGSTLVNIGLIISVLGAWLGWTLLAGELPFIVAKDGLFPKWFAKENKNGAPVNALLITNILVQLFLISMLFTQSAYQFAFSLASSAILYPYMFSAFYQVKYTLEHRQQATTKQWTIGIIASIYAIWLIYAAGINYLLLTMLLYIPALLVYSIVQKNNQTRLIKSDYILL
;
A
#
# COMPACT_ATOMS: atom_id res chain seq x y z
N MET A 1 6.00 -39.24 -14.14
CA MET A 1 7.10 -38.29 -14.47
C MET A 1 6.60 -36.87 -14.72
N GLY A 2 5.42 -36.65 -15.33
CA GLY A 2 4.85 -35.30 -15.49
C GLY A 2 4.50 -34.57 -14.18
N SER A 3 3.99 -35.29 -13.17
CA SER A 3 3.65 -34.70 -11.86
C SER A 3 4.85 -34.11 -11.11
N THR A 4 6.01 -34.76 -11.21
CA THR A 4 7.26 -34.28 -10.58
C THR A 4 7.77 -33.00 -11.24
N LEU A 5 7.70 -32.91 -12.58
CA LEU A 5 8.10 -31.72 -13.32
C LEU A 5 7.18 -30.52 -13.02
N VAL A 6 5.87 -30.77 -12.96
CA VAL A 6 4.87 -29.76 -12.57
C VAL A 6 5.10 -29.28 -11.14
N ASN A 7 5.36 -30.19 -10.19
CA ASN A 7 5.66 -29.82 -8.80
C ASN A 7 6.94 -28.98 -8.68
N ILE A 8 8.00 -29.32 -9.41
CA ILE A 8 9.24 -28.51 -9.41
C ILE A 8 8.95 -27.11 -9.95
N GLY A 9 8.19 -26.99 -11.06
CA GLY A 9 7.78 -25.70 -11.61
C GLY A 9 6.93 -24.89 -10.62
N LEU A 10 6.00 -25.54 -9.91
CA LEU A 10 5.19 -24.92 -8.87
C LEU A 10 6.06 -24.38 -7.72
N ILE A 11 7.01 -25.18 -7.22
CA ILE A 11 7.92 -24.76 -6.15
C ILE A 11 8.73 -23.54 -6.57
N ILE A 12 9.30 -23.54 -7.77
CA ILE A 12 10.09 -22.41 -8.29
C ILE A 12 9.22 -21.14 -8.42
N SER A 13 8.00 -21.29 -8.94
CA SER A 13 7.05 -20.18 -9.08
C SER A 13 6.66 -19.56 -7.73
N VAL A 14 6.34 -20.41 -6.75
CA VAL A 14 5.99 -19.96 -5.39
C VAL A 14 7.16 -19.28 -4.70
N LEU A 15 8.38 -19.84 -4.82
CA LEU A 15 9.59 -19.23 -4.26
C LEU A 15 9.90 -17.87 -4.91
N GLY A 16 9.78 -17.78 -6.24
CA GLY A 16 9.97 -16.53 -6.97
C GLY A 16 8.96 -15.46 -6.55
N ALA A 17 7.68 -15.82 -6.48
CA ALA A 17 6.62 -14.93 -6.01
C ALA A 17 6.87 -14.47 -4.57
N TRP A 18 7.23 -15.37 -3.66
CA TRP A 18 7.49 -15.03 -2.26
C TRP A 18 8.67 -14.06 -2.10
N LEU A 19 9.78 -14.31 -2.80
CA LEU A 19 10.93 -13.38 -2.80
C LEU A 19 10.53 -12.01 -3.35
N GLY A 20 9.78 -11.97 -4.46
CA GLY A 20 9.28 -10.74 -5.06
C GLY A 20 8.41 -9.93 -4.09
N TRP A 21 7.43 -10.57 -3.43
CA TRP A 21 6.58 -9.90 -2.44
C TRP A 21 7.36 -9.40 -1.23
N THR A 22 8.36 -10.15 -0.76
CA THR A 22 9.20 -9.76 0.38
C THR A 22 10.06 -8.54 0.05
N LEU A 23 10.64 -8.52 -1.16
CA LEU A 23 11.41 -7.37 -1.65
C LEU A 23 10.50 -6.13 -1.76
N LEU A 24 9.36 -6.25 -2.44
CA LEU A 24 8.40 -5.16 -2.61
C LEU A 24 7.92 -4.58 -1.27
N ALA A 25 7.66 -5.44 -0.28
CA ALA A 25 7.23 -5.00 1.04
C ALA A 25 8.29 -4.13 1.76
N GLY A 26 9.58 -4.40 1.55
CA GLY A 26 10.68 -3.58 2.09
C GLY A 26 11.07 -2.39 1.20
N GLU A 27 10.90 -2.52 -0.11
CA GLU A 27 11.30 -1.52 -1.10
C GLU A 27 10.36 -0.32 -1.11
N LEU A 28 9.05 -0.53 -0.97
CA LEU A 28 8.06 0.55 -0.87
C LEU A 28 8.38 1.56 0.25
N PRO A 29 8.50 1.16 1.54
CA PRO A 29 8.82 2.12 2.61
C PRO A 29 10.21 2.74 2.45
N PHE A 30 11.14 2.04 1.78
CA PHE A 30 12.47 2.56 1.49
C PHE A 30 12.46 3.69 0.44
N ILE A 31 11.75 3.50 -0.68
CA ILE A 31 11.60 4.53 -1.73
C ILE A 31 10.88 5.75 -1.14
N VAL A 32 9.77 5.52 -0.43
CA VAL A 32 8.99 6.60 0.21
C VAL A 32 9.83 7.35 1.27
N ALA A 33 10.77 6.67 1.95
CA ALA A 33 11.72 7.32 2.84
C ALA A 33 12.78 8.14 2.10
N LYS A 34 13.25 7.69 0.93
CA LYS A 34 14.17 8.46 0.06
C LYS A 34 13.50 9.72 -0.48
N ASP A 35 12.20 9.66 -0.79
CA ASP A 35 11.39 10.82 -1.20
C ASP A 35 11.03 11.77 -0.03
N GLY A 36 11.48 11.45 1.19
CA GLY A 36 11.29 12.29 2.37
C GLY A 36 9.89 12.25 2.97
N LEU A 37 9.06 11.28 2.58
CA LEU A 37 7.68 11.08 3.07
C LEU A 37 7.62 10.07 4.23
N PHE A 38 8.72 9.37 4.52
CA PHE A 38 8.85 8.41 5.63
C PHE A 38 10.13 8.65 6.45
N PRO A 39 10.26 8.13 7.70
CA PRO A 39 11.42 8.42 8.55
C PRO A 39 12.73 8.04 7.86
N LYS A 40 13.72 8.94 7.89
CA LYS A 40 15.03 8.77 7.22
C LYS A 40 15.74 7.46 7.57
N TRP A 41 15.42 6.87 8.71
CA TRP A 41 15.95 5.58 9.13
C TRP A 41 15.57 4.43 8.18
N PHE A 42 14.41 4.51 7.51
CA PHE A 42 13.99 3.54 6.49
C PHE A 42 14.78 3.70 5.18
N ALA A 43 15.37 4.87 4.92
CA ALA A 43 16.19 5.13 3.72
C ALA A 43 17.63 4.60 3.83
N LYS A 44 18.00 3.91 4.92
CA LYS A 44 19.36 3.41 5.13
C LYS A 44 19.63 2.13 4.30
N GLU A 45 20.65 2.19 3.46
CA GLU A 45 21.13 1.08 2.62
C GLU A 45 22.36 0.39 3.24
N ASN A 46 22.58 -0.89 2.90
CA ASN A 46 23.86 -1.58 3.13
C ASN A 46 24.86 -1.29 1.99
N LYS A 47 26.08 -1.83 2.11
CA LYS A 47 27.13 -1.83 1.09
C LYS A 47 26.68 -2.34 -0.30
N ASN A 48 25.65 -3.19 -0.35
CA ASN A 48 25.09 -3.76 -1.57
C ASN A 48 23.84 -3.01 -2.09
N GLY A 49 23.53 -1.82 -1.56
CA GLY A 49 22.34 -1.03 -1.97
C GLY A 49 21.00 -1.56 -1.45
N ALA A 50 20.99 -2.60 -0.61
CA ALA A 50 19.76 -3.18 -0.07
C ALA A 50 19.24 -2.43 1.17
N PRO A 51 17.92 -2.22 1.31
CA PRO A 51 17.33 -1.48 2.43
C PRO A 51 17.19 -2.34 3.69
N VAL A 52 18.25 -2.37 4.52
CA VAL A 52 18.35 -3.27 5.68
C VAL A 52 17.27 -3.01 6.72
N ASN A 53 17.04 -1.74 7.07
CA ASN A 53 16.13 -1.40 8.15
C ASN A 53 14.68 -1.68 7.77
N ALA A 54 14.30 -1.37 6.52
CA ALA A 54 12.97 -1.65 6.01
C ALA A 54 12.70 -3.17 6.00
N LEU A 55 13.66 -3.96 5.48
CA LEU A 55 13.56 -5.42 5.46
C LEU A 55 13.51 -6.04 6.86
N LEU A 56 14.28 -5.52 7.81
CA LEU A 56 14.31 -6.03 9.17
C LEU A 56 12.98 -5.80 9.88
N ILE A 57 12.39 -4.61 9.73
CA ILE A 57 11.09 -4.27 10.35
C ILE A 57 9.96 -5.10 9.72
N THR A 58 9.94 -5.24 8.39
CA THR A 58 8.91 -6.06 7.73
C THR A 58 9.03 -7.52 8.17
N ASN A 59 10.24 -8.05 8.30
CA ASN A 59 10.46 -9.41 8.83
C ASN A 59 9.97 -9.57 10.28
N ILE A 60 10.29 -8.62 11.17
CA ILE A 60 9.80 -8.66 12.56
C ILE A 60 8.27 -8.62 12.60
N LEU A 61 7.64 -7.73 11.83
CA LEU A 61 6.19 -7.64 11.76
C LEU A 61 5.56 -8.94 11.26
N VAL A 62 6.10 -9.52 10.17
CA VAL A 62 5.63 -10.80 9.64
C VAL A 62 5.78 -11.91 10.68
N GLN A 63 6.91 -11.99 11.37
CA GLN A 63 7.13 -12.97 12.43
C GLN A 63 6.12 -12.81 13.57
N LEU A 64 5.87 -11.57 14.04
CA LEU A 64 4.86 -11.30 15.07
C LEU A 64 3.46 -11.73 14.63
N PHE A 65 3.09 -11.47 13.37
CA PHE A 65 1.82 -11.93 12.80
C PHE A 65 1.73 -13.45 12.73
N LEU A 66 2.78 -14.13 12.26
CA LEU A 66 2.82 -15.59 12.20
C LEU A 66 2.71 -16.22 13.59
N ILE A 67 3.41 -15.67 14.57
CA ILE A 67 3.32 -16.12 15.97
C ILE A 67 1.90 -15.92 16.50
N SER A 68 1.30 -14.74 16.29
CA SER A 68 -0.08 -14.45 16.71
C SER A 68 -1.10 -15.41 16.10
N MET A 69 -0.92 -15.76 14.82
CA MET A 69 -1.78 -16.71 14.09
C MET A 69 -1.73 -18.13 14.67
N LEU A 70 -0.62 -18.55 15.28
CA LEU A 70 -0.51 -19.87 15.91
C LEU A 70 -1.36 -19.99 17.19
N PHE A 71 -1.64 -18.88 17.87
CA PHE A 71 -2.42 -18.87 19.11
C PHE A 71 -3.92 -18.68 18.87
N THR A 72 -4.32 -17.92 17.84
CA THR A 72 -5.72 -17.53 17.64
C THR A 72 -6.10 -17.47 16.16
N GLN A 73 -7.11 -18.24 15.74
CA GLN A 73 -7.65 -18.14 14.37
C GLN A 73 -8.27 -16.77 14.05
N SER A 74 -8.80 -16.08 15.06
CA SER A 74 -9.33 -14.72 14.92
C SER A 74 -8.26 -13.72 14.46
N ALA A 75 -6.98 -13.94 14.80
CA ALA A 75 -5.90 -13.06 14.36
C ALA A 75 -5.70 -13.15 12.83
N TYR A 76 -5.83 -14.35 12.26
CA TYR A 76 -5.79 -14.53 10.81
C TYR A 76 -6.95 -13.83 10.11
N GLN A 77 -8.18 -14.07 10.57
CA GLN A 77 -9.37 -13.45 9.97
C GLN A 77 -9.30 -11.93 10.06
N PHE A 78 -8.87 -11.41 11.21
CA PHE A 78 -8.66 -9.98 11.39
C PHE A 78 -7.61 -9.42 10.42
N ALA A 79 -6.42 -10.04 10.33
CA ALA A 79 -5.36 -9.60 9.44
C ALA A 79 -5.78 -9.65 7.96
N PHE A 80 -6.44 -10.74 7.57
CA PHE A 80 -6.95 -10.94 6.21
C PHE A 80 -8.00 -9.89 5.83
N SER A 81 -9.01 -9.68 6.68
CA SER A 81 -10.05 -8.66 6.45
C SER A 81 -9.47 -7.24 6.47
N LEU A 82 -8.50 -6.97 7.34
CA LEU A 82 -7.81 -5.68 7.41
C LEU A 82 -7.01 -5.42 6.13
N ALA A 83 -6.22 -6.40 5.66
CA ALA A 83 -5.41 -6.28 4.45
C ALA A 83 -6.28 -6.11 3.19
N SER A 84 -7.35 -6.92 3.07
CA SER A 84 -8.32 -6.80 1.97
C SER A 84 -8.94 -5.41 1.91
N SER A 85 -9.32 -4.86 3.08
CA SER A 85 -9.86 -3.50 3.18
C SER A 85 -8.81 -2.43 2.88
N ALA A 86 -7.57 -2.61 3.34
CA ALA A 86 -6.47 -1.67 3.13
C ALA A 86 -6.13 -1.45 1.65
N ILE A 87 -6.24 -2.49 0.82
CA ILE A 87 -6.00 -2.44 -0.63
C ILE A 87 -7.06 -1.60 -1.37
N LEU A 88 -8.28 -1.44 -0.81
CA LEU A 88 -9.34 -0.68 -1.46
C LEU A 88 -9.05 0.83 -1.50
N TYR A 89 -8.31 1.35 -0.52
CA TYR A 89 -7.98 2.77 -0.43
C TYR A 89 -7.11 3.27 -1.60
N PRO A 90 -5.95 2.67 -1.93
CA PRO A 90 -5.17 3.12 -3.08
C PRO A 90 -5.94 2.99 -4.39
N TYR A 91 -6.81 1.97 -4.54
CA TYR A 91 -7.69 1.87 -5.70
C TYR A 91 -8.73 2.99 -5.76
N MET A 92 -9.37 3.31 -4.63
CA MET A 92 -10.32 4.42 -4.54
C MET A 92 -9.63 5.76 -4.83
N PHE A 93 -8.48 6.03 -4.21
CA PHE A 93 -7.72 7.26 -4.46
C PHE A 93 -7.26 7.35 -5.91
N SER A 94 -6.87 6.23 -6.55
CA SER A 94 -6.52 6.21 -7.97
C SER A 94 -7.73 6.53 -8.86
N ALA A 95 -8.90 5.96 -8.57
CA ALA A 95 -10.14 6.23 -9.31
C ALA A 95 -10.57 7.70 -9.18
N PHE A 96 -10.52 8.25 -7.97
CA PHE A 96 -10.84 9.65 -7.72
C PHE A 96 -9.81 10.59 -8.36
N TYR A 97 -8.52 10.24 -8.30
CA TYR A 97 -7.47 10.98 -8.97
C TYR A 97 -7.68 10.99 -10.49
N GLN A 98 -8.11 9.88 -11.09
CA GLN A 98 -8.43 9.84 -12.52
C GLN A 98 -9.56 10.81 -12.88
N VAL A 99 -10.64 10.87 -12.09
CA VAL A 99 -11.73 11.83 -12.30
C VAL A 99 -11.25 13.26 -12.17
N LYS A 100 -10.50 13.55 -11.10
CA LYS A 100 -9.92 14.87 -10.83
C LYS A 100 -8.97 15.34 -11.92
N TYR A 101 -8.05 14.46 -12.35
CA TYR A 101 -7.12 14.73 -13.43
C TYR A 101 -7.85 15.07 -14.74
N THR A 102 -8.94 14.34 -15.02
CA THR A 102 -9.77 14.55 -16.21
C THR A 102 -10.57 15.86 -16.13
N LEU A 103 -10.97 16.30 -14.92
CA LEU A 103 -11.58 17.61 -14.68
C LEU A 103 -10.59 18.76 -14.90
N GLU A 104 -9.36 18.61 -14.42
CA GLU A 104 -8.31 19.63 -14.49
C GLU A 104 -7.75 19.78 -15.92
N HIS A 105 -7.63 18.67 -16.66
CA HIS A 105 -7.13 18.64 -18.04
C HIS A 105 -8.26 18.53 -19.08
N ARG A 106 -9.37 19.24 -18.83
CA ARG A 106 -10.63 19.11 -19.59
C ARG A 106 -10.49 19.28 -21.11
N GLN A 107 -9.46 19.99 -21.60
CA GLN A 107 -9.20 20.19 -23.03
C GLN A 107 -8.48 19.01 -23.72
N GLN A 108 -7.77 18.16 -22.98
CA GLN A 108 -7.10 16.95 -23.48
C GLN A 108 -7.84 15.66 -23.11
N ALA A 109 -8.85 15.77 -22.23
CA ALA A 109 -9.65 14.68 -21.75
C ALA A 109 -10.48 14.04 -22.87
N THR A 110 -10.21 12.78 -23.19
CA THR A 110 -11.04 12.00 -24.11
C THR A 110 -12.30 11.53 -23.38
N THR A 111 -13.45 11.44 -24.06
CA THR A 111 -14.73 10.95 -23.49
C THR A 111 -14.58 9.59 -22.79
N LYS A 112 -13.67 8.74 -23.26
CA LYS A 112 -13.32 7.44 -22.64
C LYS A 112 -12.70 7.58 -21.24
N GLN A 113 -11.88 8.60 -20.99
CA GLN A 113 -11.26 8.82 -19.67
C GLN A 113 -12.30 9.25 -18.64
N TRP A 114 -13.28 10.06 -19.05
CA TRP A 114 -14.43 10.45 -18.23
C TRP A 114 -15.30 9.26 -17.85
N THR A 115 -15.68 8.41 -18.82
CA THR A 115 -16.51 7.25 -18.55
C THR A 115 -15.80 6.23 -17.66
N ILE A 116 -14.52 5.94 -17.93
CA ILE A 116 -13.73 5.02 -17.09
C ILE A 116 -13.59 5.58 -15.68
N GLY A 117 -13.27 6.87 -15.51
CA GLY A 117 -13.11 7.49 -14.19
C GLY A 117 -14.40 7.47 -13.36
N ILE A 118 -15.55 7.80 -13.96
CA ILE A 118 -16.85 7.74 -13.29
C ILE A 118 -17.19 6.31 -12.89
N ILE A 119 -17.09 5.35 -13.83
CA ILE A 119 -17.41 3.94 -13.57
C ILE A 119 -16.49 3.39 -12.49
N ALA A 120 -15.19 3.66 -12.56
CA ALA A 120 -14.21 3.24 -11.56
C ALA A 120 -14.51 3.84 -10.18
N SER A 121 -14.93 5.11 -10.11
CA SER A 121 -15.29 5.77 -8.85
C SER A 121 -16.54 5.18 -8.23
N ILE A 122 -17.60 4.93 -9.02
CA ILE A 122 -18.81 4.25 -8.56
C ILE A 122 -18.46 2.84 -8.06
N TYR A 123 -17.63 2.12 -8.79
CA TYR A 123 -17.19 0.78 -8.42
C TYR A 123 -16.36 0.78 -7.13
N ALA A 124 -15.46 1.75 -6.94
CA ALA A 124 -14.68 1.89 -5.71
C ALA A 124 -15.57 2.16 -4.49
N ILE A 125 -16.58 3.04 -4.62
CA ILE A 125 -17.56 3.29 -3.55
C ILE A 125 -18.32 2.02 -3.21
N TRP A 126 -18.75 1.26 -4.23
CA TRP A 126 -19.45 -0.01 -4.02
C TRP A 126 -18.56 -1.06 -3.34
N LEU A 127 -17.29 -1.19 -3.75
CA LEU A 127 -16.35 -2.11 -3.11
C LEU A 127 -16.15 -1.81 -1.63
N ILE A 128 -16.05 -0.53 -1.27
CA ILE A 128 -15.90 -0.08 0.11
C ILE A 128 -17.16 -0.41 0.92
N TYR A 129 -18.34 -0.21 0.34
CA TYR A 129 -19.59 -0.63 0.96
C TYR A 129 -19.64 -2.16 1.17
N ALA A 130 -19.19 -2.94 0.18
CA ALA A 130 -19.17 -4.40 0.23
C ALA A 130 -18.14 -4.98 1.22
N ALA A 131 -17.02 -4.29 1.45
CA ALA A 131 -15.97 -4.71 2.39
C ALA A 131 -16.40 -4.63 3.88
N GLY A 132 -17.49 -3.92 4.16
CA GLY A 132 -18.07 -3.82 5.50
C GLY A 132 -17.54 -2.62 6.29
N ILE A 133 -18.46 -1.83 6.83
CA ILE A 133 -18.17 -0.54 7.46
C ILE A 133 -17.28 -0.65 8.71
N ASN A 134 -17.33 -1.78 9.41
CA ASN A 134 -16.54 -2.02 10.61
C ASN A 134 -15.03 -2.03 10.33
N TYR A 135 -14.60 -2.69 9.24
CA TYR A 135 -13.20 -2.71 8.84
C TYR A 135 -12.76 -1.39 8.21
N LEU A 136 -13.69 -0.67 7.59
CA LEU A 136 -13.51 0.69 7.07
C LEU A 136 -13.14 1.66 8.21
N LEU A 137 -13.90 1.64 9.31
CA LEU A 137 -13.60 2.45 10.50
C LEU A 137 -12.25 2.07 11.11
N LEU A 138 -11.95 0.77 11.19
CA LEU A 138 -10.70 0.29 11.78
C LEU A 138 -9.47 0.67 10.94
N THR A 139 -9.59 0.61 9.61
CA THR A 139 -8.54 1.04 8.69
C THR A 139 -8.35 2.55 8.73
N MET A 140 -9.43 3.35 8.79
CA MET A 140 -9.34 4.80 9.04
C MET A 140 -8.59 5.11 10.34
N LEU A 141 -8.88 4.38 11.42
CA LEU A 141 -8.17 4.52 12.69
C LEU A 141 -6.68 4.16 12.53
N LEU A 142 -6.35 3.14 11.73
CA LEU A 142 -4.99 2.73 11.41
C LEU A 142 -4.24 3.78 10.56
N TYR A 143 -4.94 4.57 9.75
CA TYR A 143 -4.35 5.67 8.98
C TYR A 143 -3.93 6.84 9.86
N ILE A 144 -4.56 7.07 11.02
CA ILE A 144 -4.19 8.15 11.94
C ILE A 144 -2.71 8.07 12.36
N PRO A 145 -2.20 6.95 12.92
CA PRO A 145 -0.77 6.86 13.25
C PRO A 145 0.12 6.95 12.01
N ALA A 146 -0.32 6.46 10.85
CA ALA A 146 0.42 6.61 9.59
C ALA A 146 0.55 8.10 9.19
N LEU A 147 -0.52 8.88 9.30
CA LEU A 147 -0.55 10.32 9.06
C LEU A 147 0.27 11.09 10.09
N LEU A 148 0.28 10.66 11.36
CA LEU A 148 1.14 11.26 12.39
C LEU A 148 2.62 11.06 12.06
N VAL A 149 3.01 9.84 11.67
CA VAL A 149 4.39 9.56 11.22
C VAL A 149 4.73 10.44 10.02
N TYR A 150 3.85 10.53 9.03
CA TYR A 150 4.02 11.40 7.87
C TYR A 150 4.24 12.88 8.29
N SER A 151 3.40 13.41 9.17
CA SER A 151 3.49 14.80 9.65
C SER A 151 4.78 15.08 10.43
N ILE A 152 5.22 14.14 11.28
CA ILE A 152 6.48 14.24 12.03
C ILE A 152 7.67 14.26 11.07
N VAL A 153 7.65 13.39 10.07
CA VAL A 153 8.70 13.32 9.04
C VAL A 153 8.75 14.60 8.22
N GLN A 154 7.59 15.11 7.80
CA GLN A 154 7.49 16.36 7.06
C GLN A 154 8.01 17.56 7.87
N LYS A 155 7.70 17.61 9.17
CA LYS A 155 8.23 18.63 10.09
C LYS A 155 9.75 18.53 10.25
N ASN A 156 10.30 17.32 10.28
CA ASN A 156 11.75 17.08 10.38
C ASN A 156 12.50 17.27 9.05
N ASN A 157 11.81 17.19 7.90
CA ASN A 157 12.43 17.29 6.57
C ASN A 157 12.44 18.69 5.97
N GLN A 158 11.85 19.71 6.61
CA GLN A 158 11.77 21.10 6.08
C GLN A 158 11.35 21.17 4.60
N THR A 159 10.59 20.19 4.10
CA THR A 159 10.01 20.27 2.77
C THR A 159 8.87 21.27 2.84
N ARG A 160 9.21 22.52 2.48
CA ARG A 160 8.27 23.63 2.28
C ARG A 160 7.06 23.10 1.53
N LEU A 161 5.88 23.42 2.04
CA LEU A 161 4.62 23.30 1.31
C LEU A 161 4.86 23.81 -0.12
N ILE A 162 4.88 22.91 -1.09
CA ILE A 162 4.81 23.32 -2.48
C ILE A 162 3.41 23.90 -2.60
N LYS A 163 3.35 25.21 -2.85
CA LYS A 163 2.16 26.06 -2.91
C LYS A 163 1.02 25.54 -3.82
N SER A 164 1.22 24.41 -4.51
CA SER A 164 0.27 23.74 -5.40
C SER A 164 -0.73 22.81 -4.69
N ASP A 165 -0.51 22.44 -3.43
CA ASP A 165 -1.43 21.53 -2.69
C ASP A 165 -2.66 22.22 -2.09
N TYR A 166 -2.66 23.56 -2.01
CA TYR A 166 -3.82 24.31 -1.52
C TYR A 166 -5.00 24.33 -2.51
N ILE A 167 -4.81 23.90 -3.75
CA ILE A 167 -5.88 23.82 -4.76
C ILE A 167 -6.66 22.50 -4.62
N LEU A 168 -6.20 21.59 -3.75
CA LEU A 168 -6.70 20.21 -3.64
C LEU A 168 -7.37 19.88 -2.31
N LEU A 169 -7.60 20.89 -1.45
CA LEU A 169 -8.55 20.88 -0.33
C LEU A 169 -9.79 21.70 -0.71
#